data_AF-A0A2C9LJS2-F1
#
_entry.id   AF-A0A2C9LJS2-F1
#
_cell.length_a   1.000
_cell.length_b   1.000
_cell.length_c   1.000
_cell.angle_alpha   90.00
_cell.angle_beta   90.00
_cell.angle_gamma   90.00
#
_symmetry.space_group_name_H-M   'P 1'
#
loop_
_entity.id
_entity.type
_entity.pdbx_description
1 polymer ?
#
loop_
_entity_poly.entity_id
_entity_poly.type
_entity_poly.pdbx_seq_one_letter_code
_entity_poly.pdbx_strand_id
1 'polypeptide(L)'
;MDFQAITAVPVHMCRLQNLKTLSISNNPLLESLPGALGHLPSLKSLRLISNPSLRTPPNEIVSRGFASIKAYLKRLAGGFTECRRTKLMLVGLGGAGKTSLLKAVMSPNKKTAGTSGEDITNGIDIMPWTVKTNNDIEVTYNTWDFAGQTLYYNTHQFFLSKRAVYLLLWSTRQGYEHAGLEFWLSSIASHAPKTPIFVVGTHCDQVPKADIPMDDLQQKYPQIAGFHFVSSVQGIGIAKLEEDLIQVTLEQKNMGEKVPKVWLNMEKKILAFRSTRSTLPWNTIKEIGMEDWYI
;
A
#
# COMPACT_ATOMS: atom_id res chain seq x y z
N MET A 1 -20.57 -25.56 -7.88
CA MET A 1 -20.43 -24.09 -8.03
C MET A 1 -19.84 -23.88 -9.40
N ASP A 2 -20.61 -23.33 -10.34
CA ASP A 2 -20.15 -23.12 -11.71
C ASP A 2 -19.26 -21.88 -11.74
N PHE A 3 -17.94 -22.10 -11.70
CA PHE A 3 -16.96 -21.04 -11.94
C PHE A 3 -16.98 -20.69 -13.41
N GLN A 4 -17.19 -19.41 -13.72
CA GLN A 4 -17.08 -18.92 -15.08
C GLN A 4 -15.65 -18.38 -15.28
N ALA A 5 -15.04 -18.71 -16.41
CA ALA A 5 -13.67 -18.30 -16.73
C ALA A 5 -13.62 -16.90 -17.40
N ILE A 6 -14.53 -15.98 -17.04
CA ILE A 6 -14.57 -14.66 -17.66
C ILE A 6 -13.38 -13.84 -17.15
N THR A 7 -12.52 -13.44 -18.08
CA THR A 7 -11.36 -12.58 -17.84
C THR A 7 -11.67 -11.10 -18.06
N ALA A 8 -12.64 -10.81 -18.94
CA ALA A 8 -13.06 -9.45 -19.25
C ALA A 8 -14.54 -9.38 -19.65
N VAL A 9 -15.19 -8.27 -19.30
CA VAL A 9 -16.53 -7.96 -19.81
C VAL A 9 -16.39 -7.23 -21.14
N PRO A 10 -16.94 -7.76 -22.26
CA PRO A 10 -16.83 -7.11 -23.56
C PRO A 10 -17.44 -5.71 -23.56
N VAL A 11 -16.73 -4.74 -24.15
CA VAL A 11 -17.19 -3.34 -24.22
C VAL A 11 -18.54 -3.20 -24.93
N HIS A 12 -18.88 -4.12 -25.84
CA HIS A 12 -20.16 -4.12 -26.55
C HIS A 12 -21.37 -4.35 -25.62
N MET A 13 -21.19 -5.00 -24.47
CA MET A 13 -22.26 -5.13 -23.46
C MET A 13 -22.73 -3.76 -22.95
N CYS A 14 -21.88 -2.73 -23.03
CA CYS A 14 -22.22 -1.36 -22.66
C CYS A 14 -23.19 -0.69 -23.65
N ARG A 15 -23.56 -1.35 -24.77
CA ARG A 15 -24.57 -0.86 -25.72
C ARG A 15 -25.98 -1.38 -25.42
N LEU A 16 -26.14 -2.28 -24.45
CA LEU A 16 -27.42 -2.89 -24.12
C LEU A 16 -28.32 -1.92 -23.34
N GLN A 17 -29.00 -1.01 -24.05
CA GLN A 17 -29.80 0.07 -23.47
C GLN A 17 -30.92 -0.41 -22.53
N ASN A 18 -31.42 -1.63 -22.74
CA ASN A 18 -32.49 -2.25 -21.95
C ASN A 18 -31.97 -3.19 -20.84
N LEU A 19 -30.65 -3.34 -20.67
CA LEU A 19 -30.08 -4.21 -19.65
C LEU A 19 -30.42 -3.68 -18.25
N LYS A 20 -31.25 -4.42 -17.51
CA LYS A 20 -31.68 -4.06 -16.15
C LYS A 20 -30.79 -4.65 -15.06
N THR A 21 -30.31 -5.87 -15.29
CA THR A 21 -29.55 -6.65 -14.32
C THR A 21 -28.38 -7.33 -15.01
N LEU A 22 -27.20 -7.20 -14.44
CA LEU A 22 -25.99 -7.88 -14.88
C LEU A 22 -25.38 -8.61 -13.68
N SER A 23 -25.22 -9.93 -13.79
CA SER A 23 -24.55 -10.74 -12.77
C SER A 23 -23.27 -11.31 -13.35
N ILE A 24 -22.14 -10.92 -12.78
CA ILE A 24 -20.80 -11.39 -13.16
C ILE A 24 -20.12 -11.87 -11.88
N SER A 25 -20.75 -12.82 -11.21
CA SER A 25 -20.25 -13.40 -9.96
C SER A 25 -19.49 -14.70 -10.25
N ASN A 26 -18.57 -15.09 -9.37
CA ASN A 26 -17.77 -16.32 -9.49
C ASN A 26 -16.83 -16.34 -10.71
N ASN A 27 -16.17 -15.21 -10.99
CA ASN A 27 -15.15 -15.08 -12.03
C ASN A 27 -13.78 -14.79 -11.39
N PRO A 28 -12.96 -15.83 -11.14
CA PRO A 28 -11.70 -15.68 -10.42
C PRO A 28 -10.63 -14.90 -11.19
N LEU A 29 -10.74 -14.80 -12.52
CA LEU A 29 -9.78 -14.12 -13.39
C LEU A 29 -10.23 -12.71 -13.81
N LEU A 30 -11.43 -12.27 -13.41
CA LEU A 30 -11.93 -10.95 -13.78
C LEU A 30 -11.24 -9.87 -12.94
N GLU A 31 -10.40 -9.06 -13.58
CA GLU A 31 -9.64 -8.03 -12.89
C GLU A 31 -10.31 -6.65 -12.90
N SER A 32 -11.06 -6.35 -13.96
CA SER A 32 -11.70 -5.04 -14.13
C SER A 32 -13.00 -5.08 -14.92
N LEU A 33 -13.85 -4.08 -14.66
CA LEU A 33 -15.05 -3.78 -15.44
C LEU A 33 -14.84 -2.56 -16.33
N PRO A 34 -15.43 -2.52 -17.55
CA PRO A 34 -15.40 -1.34 -18.39
C PRO A 34 -16.22 -0.20 -17.77
N GLY A 35 -15.64 1.00 -17.71
CA GLY A 35 -16.31 2.19 -17.15
C GLY A 35 -17.64 2.52 -17.84
N ALA A 36 -17.77 2.19 -19.13
CA ALA A 36 -18.98 2.40 -19.92
C ALA A 36 -20.23 1.70 -19.35
N LEU A 37 -20.10 0.65 -18.52
CA LEU A 37 -21.23 0.06 -17.79
C LEU A 37 -21.91 1.05 -16.84
N GLY A 38 -21.18 2.06 -16.35
CA GLY A 38 -21.72 3.13 -15.51
C GLY A 38 -22.73 4.03 -16.24
N HIS A 39 -22.68 4.08 -17.57
CA HIS A 39 -23.55 4.90 -18.41
C HIS A 39 -24.81 4.17 -18.91
N LEU A 40 -24.96 2.88 -18.62
CA LEU A 40 -26.17 2.14 -19.01
C LEU A 40 -27.42 2.73 -18.32
N PRO A 41 -28.41 3.23 -19.09
CA PRO A 41 -29.53 3.98 -18.53
C PRO A 41 -30.45 3.08 -17.71
N SER A 42 -30.75 1.88 -18.22
CA SER A 42 -31.68 0.94 -17.58
C SER A 42 -31.06 0.04 -16.51
N LEU A 43 -29.73 0.08 -16.32
CA LEU A 43 -29.06 -0.81 -15.36
C LEU A 43 -29.44 -0.40 -13.93
N LYS A 44 -30.03 -1.35 -13.21
CA LYS A 44 -30.52 -1.23 -11.82
C LYS A 44 -29.80 -2.15 -10.83
N SER A 45 -29.12 -3.19 -11.32
CA SER A 45 -28.40 -4.14 -10.46
C SER A 45 -27.16 -4.68 -11.16
N LEU A 46 -26.05 -4.72 -10.42
CA LEU A 46 -24.79 -5.31 -10.84
C LEU A 46 -24.24 -6.18 -9.69
N ARG A 47 -24.18 -7.50 -9.89
CA ARG A 47 -23.70 -8.46 -8.87
C ARG A 47 -22.27 -8.91 -9.19
N LEU A 48 -21.35 -8.67 -8.26
CA LEU A 48 -19.92 -8.93 -8.40
C LEU A 48 -19.38 -9.85 -7.29
N ILE A 49 -20.20 -10.80 -6.85
CA ILE A 49 -19.89 -11.68 -5.71
C ILE A 49 -18.81 -12.69 -6.14
N SER A 50 -17.88 -13.02 -5.23
CA SER A 50 -16.85 -14.06 -5.46
C SER A 50 -15.95 -13.81 -6.68
N ASN A 51 -15.47 -12.58 -6.87
CA ASN A 51 -14.44 -12.24 -7.86
C ASN A 51 -13.12 -11.87 -7.15
N PRO A 52 -12.28 -12.85 -6.74
CA PRO A 52 -11.09 -12.61 -5.94
C PRO A 52 -10.08 -11.65 -6.57
N SER A 53 -9.88 -11.70 -7.89
CA SER A 53 -8.92 -10.87 -8.63
C SER A 53 -9.46 -9.50 -9.04
N LEU A 54 -10.76 -9.22 -8.79
CA LEU A 54 -11.35 -7.93 -9.14
C LEU A 54 -10.70 -6.83 -8.29
N ARG A 55 -10.00 -5.92 -8.98
CA ARG A 55 -9.39 -4.72 -8.40
C ARG A 55 -10.10 -3.44 -8.83
N THR A 56 -10.80 -3.45 -9.97
CA THR A 56 -11.50 -2.28 -10.52
C THR A 56 -12.94 -2.66 -10.88
N PRO A 57 -13.95 -2.34 -10.05
CA PRO A 57 -13.88 -1.48 -8.85
C PRO A 57 -13.22 -2.15 -7.64
N PRO A 58 -12.61 -1.36 -6.73
CA PRO A 58 -12.08 -1.89 -5.47
C PRO A 58 -13.19 -2.39 -4.54
N ASN A 59 -12.84 -3.32 -3.66
CA ASN A 59 -13.75 -3.99 -2.73
C ASN A 59 -14.55 -3.00 -1.86
N GLU A 60 -13.96 -1.87 -1.46
CA GLU A 60 -14.57 -0.82 -0.65
C GLU A 60 -15.66 -0.04 -1.40
N ILE A 61 -15.59 -0.01 -2.74
CA ILE A 61 -16.65 0.53 -3.59
C ILE A 61 -17.73 -0.53 -3.82
N VAL A 62 -17.32 -1.78 -4.03
CA VAL A 62 -18.25 -2.91 -4.21
C VAL A 62 -19.12 -3.11 -2.96
N SER A 63 -18.54 -3.03 -1.76
CA SER A 63 -19.24 -3.22 -0.49
C SER A 63 -20.27 -2.13 -0.18
N ARG A 64 -20.15 -0.95 -0.78
CA ARG A 64 -21.14 0.14 -0.67
C ARG A 64 -22.36 -0.06 -1.57
N GLY A 65 -22.33 -1.05 -2.44
CA GLY A 65 -23.46 -1.45 -3.26
C GLY A 65 -23.56 -0.74 -4.61
N PHE A 66 -24.65 -1.03 -5.32
CA PHE A 66 -24.83 -0.73 -6.74
C PHE A 66 -24.62 0.74 -7.10
N ALA A 67 -25.18 1.68 -6.33
CA ALA A 67 -25.07 3.11 -6.62
C ALA A 67 -23.62 3.58 -6.63
N SER A 68 -22.82 3.14 -5.65
CA SER A 68 -21.38 3.47 -5.60
C SER A 68 -20.60 2.82 -6.74
N ILE A 69 -20.91 1.56 -7.09
CA ILE A 69 -20.29 0.89 -8.23
C ILE A 69 -20.60 1.64 -9.53
N LYS A 70 -21.87 1.96 -9.79
CA LYS A 70 -22.29 2.68 -11.01
C LYS A 70 -21.63 4.06 -11.10
N ALA A 71 -21.61 4.79 -9.99
CA ALA A 71 -20.98 6.11 -9.89
C ALA A 71 -19.46 6.07 -10.12
N TYR A 72 -18.78 5.03 -9.61
CA TYR A 72 -17.36 4.79 -9.86
C TYR A 72 -17.09 4.48 -11.33
N LEU A 73 -17.83 3.53 -11.92
CA LEU A 73 -17.64 3.14 -13.33
C LEU A 73 -17.89 4.33 -14.27
N LYS A 74 -18.91 5.15 -13.98
CA LYS A 74 -19.19 6.38 -14.73
C LYS A 74 -17.99 7.33 -14.74
N ARG A 75 -17.35 7.55 -13.58
CA ARG A 75 -16.13 8.37 -13.49
C ARG A 75 -14.93 7.72 -14.17
N LEU A 76 -14.82 6.41 -14.08
CA LEU A 76 -13.77 5.64 -14.72
C LEU A 76 -13.82 5.78 -16.26
N ALA A 77 -15.02 5.91 -16.83
CA ALA A 77 -15.23 6.12 -18.26
C ALA A 77 -14.68 7.47 -18.76
N GLY A 78 -14.67 8.51 -17.90
CA GLY A 78 -14.04 9.81 -18.18
C GLY A 78 -12.50 9.78 -18.18
N GLY A 79 -11.91 8.61 -17.92
CA GLY A 79 -10.47 8.39 -17.91
C GLY A 79 -9.96 8.00 -16.53
N PHE A 80 -8.88 7.22 -16.53
CA PHE A 80 -8.26 6.72 -15.32
C PHE A 80 -6.74 6.74 -15.43
N THR A 81 -6.08 6.53 -14.31
CA THR A 81 -4.67 6.14 -14.23
C THR A 81 -4.56 4.85 -13.45
N GLU A 82 -3.51 4.08 -13.68
CA GLU A 82 -3.21 2.92 -12.86
C GLU A 82 -2.47 3.37 -11.60
N CYS A 83 -3.06 3.10 -10.43
CA CYS A 83 -2.46 3.42 -9.16
C CYS A 83 -1.38 2.38 -8.82
N ARG A 84 -0.13 2.85 -8.78
CA ARG A 84 1.03 2.08 -8.32
C ARG A 84 1.66 2.72 -7.09
N ARG A 85 0.81 3.25 -6.21
CA ARG A 85 1.21 3.93 -4.97
C ARG A 85 0.80 3.12 -3.76
N THR A 86 1.74 2.88 -2.85
CA THR A 86 1.50 2.16 -1.58
C THR A 86 2.17 2.88 -0.41
N LYS A 87 1.84 2.48 0.82
CA LYS A 87 2.58 2.93 2.01
C LYS A 87 3.72 1.97 2.30
N LEU A 88 4.91 2.48 2.61
CA LEU A 88 6.01 1.72 3.21
C LEU A 88 6.09 2.11 4.68
N MET A 89 5.82 1.18 5.58
CA MET A 89 5.72 1.45 7.02
C MET A 89 6.97 0.90 7.71
N LEU A 90 7.79 1.78 8.28
CA LEU A 90 8.98 1.37 9.05
C LEU A 90 8.60 1.29 10.53
N VAL A 91 8.65 0.10 11.10
CA VAL A 91 8.34 -0.15 12.52
C VAL A 91 9.48 -0.88 13.22
N GLY A 92 9.50 -0.83 14.53
CA GLY A 92 10.59 -1.39 15.36
C GLY A 92 11.02 -0.40 16.45
N LEU A 93 11.77 -0.89 17.43
CA LEU A 93 12.19 -0.09 18.58
C LEU A 93 13.07 1.12 18.17
N GLY A 94 13.18 2.10 19.07
CA GLY A 94 14.18 3.16 18.96
C GLY A 94 15.59 2.60 18.76
N GLY A 95 16.37 3.19 17.86
CA GLY A 95 17.72 2.71 17.55
C GLY A 95 17.80 1.47 16.65
N ALA A 96 16.68 0.90 16.20
CA ALA A 96 16.67 -0.24 15.27
C ALA A 96 17.22 0.08 13.86
N GLY A 97 17.45 1.34 13.51
CA GLY A 97 18.01 1.76 12.23
C GLY A 97 17.01 2.14 11.13
N LYS A 98 15.77 2.54 11.49
CA LYS A 98 14.69 2.93 10.53
C LYS A 98 15.11 4.04 9.59
N THR A 99 15.46 5.20 10.15
CA THR A 99 15.91 6.37 9.38
C THR A 99 17.16 6.07 8.56
N SER A 100 18.13 5.36 9.13
CA SER A 100 19.37 4.99 8.43
C SER A 100 19.12 4.05 7.26
N LEU A 101 18.24 3.05 7.42
CA LEU A 101 17.84 2.15 6.34
C LEU A 101 17.08 2.91 5.25
N LEU A 102 16.13 3.77 5.62
CA LEU A 102 15.37 4.56 4.66
C LEU A 102 16.28 5.42 3.78
N LYS A 103 17.23 6.13 4.40
CA LYS A 103 18.24 6.92 3.70
C LYS A 103 19.10 6.07 2.78
N ALA A 104 19.52 4.89 3.24
CA ALA A 104 20.35 4.00 2.43
C ALA A 104 19.56 3.43 1.24
N VAL A 105 18.32 2.99 1.42
CA VAL A 105 17.44 2.50 0.33
C VAL A 105 17.19 3.59 -0.72
N MET A 106 16.95 4.82 -0.29
CA MET A 106 16.71 5.96 -1.18
C MET A 106 17.99 6.49 -1.86
N SER A 107 19.19 6.14 -1.37
CA SER A 107 20.43 6.62 -1.96
C SER A 107 20.84 5.81 -3.19
N PRO A 108 21.48 6.44 -4.20
CA PRO A 108 21.94 5.73 -5.39
C PRO A 108 22.90 4.58 -5.08
N ASN A 109 23.77 4.78 -4.09
CA ASN A 109 24.82 3.82 -3.72
C ASN A 109 24.36 2.77 -2.71
N LYS A 110 23.08 2.77 -2.33
CA LYS A 110 22.50 1.88 -1.33
C LYS A 110 23.22 1.92 0.01
N LYS A 111 23.71 3.10 0.40
CA LYS A 111 24.51 3.36 1.60
C LYS A 111 24.14 4.70 2.23
N THR A 112 24.42 4.85 3.52
CA THR A 112 24.35 6.12 4.25
C THR A 112 25.63 6.34 5.05
N ALA A 113 25.99 7.61 5.28
CA ALA A 113 27.09 7.97 6.19
C ALA A 113 26.74 7.75 7.68
N GLY A 114 25.53 7.25 7.96
CA GLY A 114 24.98 7.15 9.31
C GLY A 114 24.11 8.36 9.65
N THR A 115 23.61 8.39 10.88
CA THR A 115 22.79 9.48 11.42
C THR A 115 23.51 10.21 12.56
N SER A 116 24.84 10.13 12.60
CA SER A 116 25.66 10.74 13.65
C SER A 116 25.49 12.27 13.64
N GLY A 117 24.82 12.80 14.67
CA GLY A 117 24.55 14.24 14.83
C GLY A 117 23.13 14.66 14.48
N GLU A 118 22.25 13.74 14.08
CA GLU A 118 20.83 14.04 13.87
C GLU A 118 20.04 13.80 15.17
N ASP A 119 19.17 14.75 15.50
CA ASP A 119 18.21 14.58 16.58
C ASP A 119 17.38 13.31 16.34
N ILE A 120 17.06 12.59 17.42
CA ILE A 120 16.13 11.47 17.37
C ILE A 120 14.86 11.93 16.66
N THR A 121 14.44 11.22 15.60
CA THR A 121 13.22 11.54 14.84
C THR A 121 12.08 11.80 15.80
N ASN A 122 11.48 12.99 15.72
CA ASN A 122 10.33 13.40 16.54
C ASN A 122 9.05 13.29 15.69
N GLY A 123 8.08 12.49 16.14
CA GLY A 123 6.81 12.31 15.43
C GLY A 123 6.90 11.35 14.23
N ILE A 124 6.43 11.79 13.07
CA ILE A 124 6.24 10.98 11.85
C ILE A 124 6.74 11.75 10.63
N ASP A 125 7.74 11.20 9.95
CA ASP A 125 8.21 11.73 8.68
C ASP A 125 7.60 10.92 7.53
N ILE A 126 6.91 11.63 6.62
CA ILE A 126 6.29 11.04 5.43
C ILE A 126 6.96 11.59 4.20
N MET A 127 7.65 10.73 3.45
CA MET A 127 8.34 11.11 2.22
C MET A 127 7.93 10.19 1.06
N PRO A 128 7.73 10.73 -0.16
CA PRO A 128 7.56 9.89 -1.34
C PRO A 128 8.92 9.33 -1.78
N TRP A 129 8.94 8.04 -2.09
CA TRP A 129 10.06 7.35 -2.73
C TRP A 129 9.56 6.63 -3.96
N THR A 130 9.99 7.08 -5.14
CA THR A 130 9.61 6.45 -6.42
C THR A 130 10.76 5.62 -6.95
N VAL A 131 10.46 4.38 -7.31
CA VAL A 131 11.40 3.44 -7.93
C VAL A 131 10.90 3.04 -9.30
N LYS A 132 11.81 2.99 -10.27
CA LYS A 132 11.55 2.38 -11.57
C LYS A 132 12.03 0.94 -11.56
N THR A 133 11.15 0.03 -11.95
CA THR A 133 11.51 -1.37 -12.15
C THR A 133 12.18 -1.57 -13.51
N ASN A 134 12.81 -2.73 -13.71
CA ASN A 134 13.44 -3.09 -14.98
C ASN A 134 12.46 -3.12 -16.17
N ASN A 135 11.17 -3.25 -15.92
CA ASN A 135 10.11 -3.26 -16.94
C ASN A 135 9.52 -1.85 -17.19
N ASP A 136 10.22 -0.78 -16.78
CA ASP A 136 9.79 0.62 -16.86
C ASP A 136 8.47 0.92 -16.12
N ILE A 137 8.10 0.05 -15.17
CA ILE A 137 6.98 0.30 -14.27
C ILE A 137 7.48 1.17 -13.11
N GLU A 138 6.86 2.34 -12.91
CA GLU A 138 7.09 3.19 -11.75
C GLU A 138 6.20 2.79 -10.57
N VAL A 139 6.81 2.62 -9.40
CA VAL A 139 6.12 2.37 -8.12
C VAL A 139 6.49 3.47 -7.14
N THR A 140 5.48 4.08 -6.51
CA THR A 140 5.68 5.13 -5.51
C THR A 140 5.31 4.63 -4.11
N TYR A 141 6.28 4.64 -3.21
CA TYR A 141 6.07 4.40 -1.79
C TYR A 141 5.91 5.73 -1.07
N ASN A 142 4.83 5.89 -0.31
CA ASN A 142 4.78 6.88 0.75
C ASN A 142 5.44 6.24 1.97
N THR A 143 6.68 6.61 2.27
CA THR A 143 7.46 6.04 3.36
C THR A 143 7.10 6.73 4.66
N TRP A 144 6.73 5.96 5.67
CA TRP A 144 6.40 6.45 7.01
C TRP A 144 7.51 6.03 7.96
N ASP A 145 8.36 6.98 8.34
CA ASP A 145 9.40 6.80 9.36
C ASP A 145 8.86 7.32 10.70
N PHE A 146 8.66 6.40 11.63
CA PHE A 146 8.12 6.71 12.95
C PHE A 146 9.24 6.89 13.96
N ALA A 147 9.12 7.93 14.79
CA ALA A 147 9.90 8.06 16.01
C ALA A 147 9.80 6.78 16.86
N GLY A 148 10.95 6.20 17.20
CA GLY A 148 11.01 4.97 18.00
C GLY A 148 10.91 5.18 19.51
N GLN A 149 10.48 6.36 19.97
CA GLN A 149 10.35 6.66 21.40
C GLN A 149 9.12 5.98 22.01
N THR A 150 9.27 5.53 23.26
CA THR A 150 8.31 4.68 23.96
C THR A 150 6.94 5.33 24.19
N LEU A 151 6.87 6.66 24.21
CA LEU A 151 5.59 7.38 24.33
C LEU A 151 4.65 7.19 23.13
N TYR A 152 5.17 6.78 21.96
CA TYR A 152 4.37 6.70 20.74
C TYR A 152 3.89 5.27 20.39
N TYR A 153 4.23 4.23 21.16
CA TYR A 153 3.79 2.85 20.87
C TYR A 153 2.27 2.70 20.76
N ASN A 154 1.53 3.40 21.63
CA ASN A 154 0.07 3.33 21.63
C ASN A 154 -0.57 4.14 20.50
N THR A 155 0.09 5.21 20.03
CA THR A 155 -0.46 6.08 18.98
C THR A 155 -0.12 5.56 17.58
N HIS A 156 0.97 4.79 17.42
CA HIS A 156 1.37 4.21 16.14
C HIS A 156 0.38 3.20 15.58
N GLN A 157 -0.39 2.52 16.44
CA GLN A 157 -1.44 1.60 16.02
C GLN A 157 -2.53 2.27 15.17
N PHE A 158 -2.78 3.58 15.37
CA PHE A 158 -3.75 4.33 14.55
C PHE A 158 -3.34 4.45 13.08
N PHE A 159 -2.05 4.32 12.77
CA PHE A 159 -1.52 4.47 11.42
C PHE A 159 -1.33 3.13 10.68
N LEU A 160 -1.50 2.00 11.38
CA LEU A 160 -1.48 0.67 10.77
C LEU A 160 -2.65 0.51 9.81
N SER A 161 -2.38 0.08 8.58
CA SER A 161 -3.39 -0.04 7.52
C SER A 161 -3.17 -1.21 6.57
N LYS A 162 -4.26 -1.67 5.93
CA LYS A 162 -4.36 -2.87 5.08
C LYS A 162 -3.84 -2.70 3.63
N ARG A 163 -3.38 -1.51 3.26
CA ARG A 163 -2.84 -1.16 1.92
C ARG A 163 -1.43 -0.58 2.08
N ALA A 164 -0.51 -1.39 2.58
CA ALA A 164 0.86 -1.02 2.92
C ALA A 164 1.81 -2.19 2.68
N VAL A 165 3.11 -1.96 2.86
CA VAL A 165 4.12 -2.99 3.07
C VAL A 165 4.91 -2.58 4.31
N TYR A 166 5.18 -3.51 5.21
CA TYR A 166 5.88 -3.22 6.47
C TYR A 166 7.33 -3.67 6.41
N LEU A 167 8.23 -2.83 6.90
CA LEU A 167 9.58 -3.20 7.29
C LEU A 167 9.63 -3.20 8.81
N LEU A 168 9.73 -4.37 9.43
CA LEU A 168 9.94 -4.52 10.86
C LEU A 168 11.43 -4.63 11.15
N LEU A 169 12.01 -3.56 11.66
CA LEU A 169 13.44 -3.45 11.89
C LEU A 169 13.81 -3.80 13.33
N TRP A 170 14.95 -4.46 13.47
CA TRP A 170 15.64 -4.65 14.74
C TRP A 170 17.15 -4.57 14.55
N SER A 171 17.89 -4.22 15.60
CA SER A 171 19.37 -4.19 15.54
C SER A 171 19.92 -5.56 15.95
N THR A 172 20.74 -6.17 15.09
CA THR A 172 21.39 -7.46 15.36
C THR A 172 22.28 -7.45 16.61
N ARG A 173 22.72 -6.26 17.04
CA ARG A 173 23.55 -6.06 18.24
C ARG A 173 22.84 -6.36 19.55
N GLN A 174 21.52 -6.17 19.60
CA GLN A 174 20.75 -6.22 20.85
C GLN A 174 20.08 -7.59 21.08
N GLY A 175 20.19 -8.51 20.11
CA GLY A 175 19.44 -9.76 20.09
C GLY A 175 17.97 -9.55 19.74
N TYR A 176 17.32 -10.60 19.21
CA TYR A 176 15.91 -10.50 18.77
C TYR A 176 14.92 -10.54 19.95
N GLU A 177 15.30 -11.15 21.08
CA GLU A 177 14.45 -11.29 22.27
C GLU A 177 14.04 -9.93 22.87
N HIS A 178 14.95 -8.95 22.80
CA HIS A 178 14.72 -7.60 23.30
C HIS A 178 14.24 -6.63 22.21
N ALA A 179 14.07 -7.10 20.97
CA ALA A 179 13.72 -6.24 19.84
C ALA A 179 12.21 -5.96 19.71
N GLY A 180 11.37 -6.52 20.58
CA GLY A 180 9.92 -6.31 20.54
C GLY A 180 9.25 -6.84 19.27
N LEU A 181 9.86 -7.82 18.60
CA LEU A 181 9.34 -8.37 17.34
C LEU A 181 7.94 -8.95 17.50
N GLU A 182 7.72 -9.76 18.54
CA GLU A 182 6.41 -10.34 18.88
C GLU A 182 5.31 -9.28 18.98
N PHE A 183 5.58 -8.20 19.71
CA PHE A 183 4.64 -7.11 19.89
C PHE A 183 4.23 -6.49 18.55
N TRP A 184 5.20 -6.18 17.69
CA TRP A 184 4.94 -5.56 16.39
C TRP A 184 4.26 -6.52 15.42
N LEU A 185 4.71 -7.77 15.34
CA LEU A 185 4.11 -8.80 14.48
C LEU A 185 2.65 -9.05 14.89
N SER A 186 2.37 -9.22 16.17
CA SER A 186 1.01 -9.37 16.71
C SER A 186 0.15 -8.13 16.44
N SER A 187 0.70 -6.92 16.66
CA SER A 187 0.00 -5.66 16.38
C SER A 187 -0.37 -5.54 14.90
N ILE A 188 0.55 -5.82 13.99
CA ILE A 188 0.29 -5.76 12.54
C ILE A 188 -0.69 -6.86 12.14
N ALA A 189 -0.54 -8.09 12.64
CA ALA A 189 -1.47 -9.19 12.36
C ALA A 189 -2.91 -8.86 12.79
N SER A 190 -3.09 -8.19 13.94
CA SER A 190 -4.41 -7.78 14.40
C SER A 190 -5.05 -6.70 13.50
N HIS A 191 -4.27 -5.71 13.03
CA HIS A 191 -4.81 -4.58 12.26
C HIS A 191 -4.85 -4.85 10.74
N ALA A 192 -3.87 -5.60 10.23
CA ALA A 192 -3.56 -5.80 8.83
C ALA A 192 -3.05 -7.24 8.53
N PRO A 193 -3.88 -8.28 8.76
CA PRO A 193 -3.46 -9.70 8.75
C PRO A 193 -3.01 -10.26 7.40
N LYS A 194 -3.23 -9.53 6.29
CA LYS A 194 -2.86 -9.97 4.93
C LYS A 194 -1.78 -9.09 4.32
N THR A 195 -1.27 -8.14 5.09
CA THR A 195 -0.35 -7.14 4.59
C THR A 195 1.07 -7.64 4.77
N PRO A 196 1.90 -7.64 3.72
CA PRO A 196 3.23 -8.22 3.76
C PRO A 196 4.15 -7.51 4.75
N ILE A 197 4.97 -8.30 5.44
CA ILE A 197 5.99 -7.82 6.39
C ILE A 197 7.35 -8.40 6.00
N PHE A 198 8.35 -7.54 5.88
CA PHE A 198 9.75 -7.97 5.88
C PHE A 198 10.35 -7.74 7.26
N VAL A 199 10.94 -8.79 7.84
CA VAL A 199 11.67 -8.68 9.10
C VAL A 199 13.14 -8.38 8.76
N VAL A 200 13.64 -7.23 9.21
CA VAL A 200 14.92 -6.68 8.80
C VAL A 200 15.87 -6.55 9.99
N GLY A 201 16.91 -7.39 10.04
CA GLY A 201 18.02 -7.26 10.99
C GLY A 201 19.06 -6.27 10.48
N THR A 202 19.15 -5.10 11.11
CA THR A 202 20.12 -4.06 10.74
C THR A 202 21.44 -4.22 11.49
N HIS A 203 22.51 -3.58 11.01
CA HIS A 203 23.87 -3.65 11.57
C HIS A 203 24.48 -5.06 11.45
N CYS A 204 24.13 -5.80 10.39
CA CYS A 204 24.62 -7.16 10.18
C CYS A 204 26.16 -7.24 9.99
N ASP A 205 26.81 -6.12 9.69
CA ASP A 205 28.26 -6.02 9.59
C ASP A 205 28.98 -6.05 10.95
N GLN A 206 28.24 -5.85 12.05
CA GLN A 206 28.81 -5.74 13.41
C GLN A 206 28.68 -7.04 14.21
N VAL A 207 27.99 -8.05 13.65
CA VAL A 207 27.76 -9.34 14.31
C VAL A 207 27.98 -10.47 13.29
N PRO A 208 28.78 -11.51 13.59
CA PRO A 208 29.11 -12.56 12.61
C PRO A 208 27.91 -13.37 12.10
N LYS A 209 26.91 -13.61 12.96
CA LYS A 209 25.66 -14.28 12.62
C LYS A 209 24.57 -13.79 13.58
N ALA A 210 23.48 -13.27 13.03
CA ALA A 210 22.29 -12.97 13.80
C ALA A 210 21.44 -14.24 13.89
N ASP A 211 21.11 -14.67 15.11
CA ASP A 211 20.22 -15.78 15.35
C ASP A 211 18.80 -15.27 15.60
N ILE A 212 17.82 -15.87 14.91
CA ILE A 212 16.40 -15.54 15.03
C ILE A 212 15.59 -16.76 14.57
N PRO A 213 14.54 -17.18 15.30
CA PRO A 213 13.74 -18.35 14.94
C PRO A 213 12.80 -18.03 13.76
N MET A 214 13.36 -18.05 12.54
CA MET A 214 12.63 -17.68 11.32
C MET A 214 11.43 -18.58 11.06
N ASP A 215 11.60 -19.90 11.20
CA ASP A 215 10.56 -20.90 10.93
C ASP A 215 9.37 -20.73 11.89
N ASP A 216 9.63 -20.57 13.19
CA ASP A 216 8.59 -20.35 14.20
C ASP A 216 7.82 -19.05 13.94
N LEU A 217 8.53 -17.97 13.60
CA LEU A 217 7.92 -16.68 13.29
C LEU A 217 7.09 -16.75 12.01
N GLN A 218 7.57 -17.42 10.97
CA GLN A 218 6.85 -17.55 9.70
C GLN A 218 5.62 -18.47 9.84
N GLN A 219 5.70 -19.52 10.65
CA GLN A 219 4.56 -20.36 10.99
C GLN A 219 3.50 -19.59 11.76
N LYS A 220 3.91 -18.76 12.73
CA LYS A 220 2.99 -17.95 13.55
C LYS A 220 2.41 -16.76 12.77
N TYR A 221 3.18 -16.17 11.86
CA TYR A 221 2.81 -14.99 11.08
C TYR A 221 3.01 -15.25 9.56
N PRO A 222 2.05 -15.91 8.89
CA PRO A 222 2.16 -16.28 7.46
C PRO A 222 2.30 -15.09 6.49
N GLN A 223 2.03 -13.87 6.97
CA GLN A 223 2.18 -12.63 6.21
C GLN A 223 3.63 -12.10 6.16
N ILE A 224 4.57 -12.76 6.86
CA ILE A 224 6.00 -12.48 6.69
C ILE A 224 6.41 -12.90 5.29
N ALA A 225 6.81 -11.93 4.48
CA ALA A 225 7.21 -12.11 3.10
C ALA A 225 8.70 -12.49 2.96
N GLY A 226 9.53 -12.15 3.95
CA GLY A 226 10.94 -12.50 3.94
C GLY A 226 11.73 -11.93 5.12
N PHE A 227 12.93 -12.46 5.30
CA PHE A 227 13.91 -12.01 6.28
C PHE A 227 15.12 -11.42 5.56
N HIS A 228 15.56 -10.24 5.99
CA HIS A 228 16.73 -9.58 5.41
C HIS A 228 17.69 -9.12 6.49
N PHE A 229 18.99 -9.27 6.23
CA PHE A 229 20.05 -8.73 7.07
C PHE A 229 20.81 -7.68 6.29
N VAL A 230 20.88 -6.47 6.86
CA VAL A 230 21.37 -5.31 6.14
C VAL A 230 22.38 -4.51 6.96
N SER A 231 23.30 -3.87 6.25
CA SER A 231 24.15 -2.81 6.79
C SER A 231 23.87 -1.52 6.02
N SER A 232 23.21 -0.56 6.67
CA SER A 232 22.92 0.73 6.03
C SER A 232 24.20 1.52 5.70
N VAL A 233 25.28 1.32 6.46
CA VAL A 233 26.56 1.99 6.26
C VAL A 233 27.37 1.32 5.15
N GLN A 234 27.45 -0.02 5.17
CA GLN A 234 28.23 -0.77 4.18
C GLN A 234 27.45 -1.11 2.91
N GLY A 235 26.14 -0.94 2.91
CA GLY A 235 25.22 -1.21 1.80
C GLY A 235 24.94 -2.68 1.55
N ILE A 236 25.30 -3.52 2.52
CA ILE A 236 25.11 -4.97 2.45
C ILE A 236 23.62 -5.27 2.53
N GLY A 237 23.14 -6.15 1.65
CA GLY A 237 21.76 -6.67 1.65
C GLY A 237 20.67 -5.70 1.19
N ILE A 238 20.96 -4.41 1.03
CA ILE A 238 19.94 -3.38 0.72
C ILE A 238 19.35 -3.55 -0.68
N ALA A 239 20.19 -3.83 -1.68
CA ALA A 239 19.72 -4.06 -3.05
C ALA A 239 18.77 -5.28 -3.12
N LYS A 240 19.08 -6.34 -2.37
CA LYS A 240 18.23 -7.53 -2.31
C LYS A 240 16.91 -7.27 -1.58
N LEU A 241 16.95 -6.55 -0.46
CA LEU A 241 15.75 -6.09 0.24
C LEU A 241 14.85 -5.25 -0.67
N GLU A 242 15.42 -4.34 -1.45
CA GLU A 242 14.67 -3.50 -2.39
C GLU A 242 14.05 -4.31 -3.53
N GLU A 243 14.79 -5.25 -4.11
CA GLU A 243 14.27 -6.16 -5.15
C GLU A 243 13.04 -6.93 -4.64
N ASP A 244 13.16 -7.60 -3.50
CA ASP A 244 12.08 -8.41 -2.92
C ASP A 244 10.91 -7.54 -2.46
N LEU A 245 11.19 -6.34 -1.92
CA LEU A 245 10.18 -5.36 -1.57
C LEU A 245 9.35 -4.94 -2.80
N ILE A 246 10.00 -4.65 -3.92
CA ILE A 246 9.33 -4.24 -5.16
C ILE A 246 8.51 -5.40 -5.73
N GLN A 247 9.07 -6.61 -5.76
CA GLN A 247 8.38 -7.79 -6.23
C GLN A 247 7.07 -8.02 -5.45
N VAL A 248 7.17 -8.13 -4.12
CA VAL A 248 6.01 -8.35 -3.25
C VAL A 248 5.00 -7.21 -3.32
N THR A 249 5.48 -5.97 -3.52
CA THR A 249 4.60 -4.81 -3.71
C THR A 249 3.79 -4.93 -5.00
N LEU A 250 4.40 -5.31 -6.11
CA LEU A 250 3.72 -5.46 -7.40
C LEU A 250 2.68 -6.59 -7.39
N GLU A 251 2.90 -7.63 -6.58
CA GLU A 251 1.95 -8.75 -6.38
C GLU A 251 0.74 -8.37 -5.52
N GLN A 252 0.76 -7.21 -4.84
CA GLN A 252 -0.38 -6.79 -4.01
C GLN A 252 -1.63 -6.54 -4.85
N LYS A 253 -2.78 -7.00 -4.34
CA LYS A 253 -4.09 -6.93 -5.03
C LYS A 253 -4.48 -5.53 -5.53
N ASN A 254 -4.07 -4.48 -4.82
CA ASN A 254 -4.39 -3.09 -5.14
C ASN A 254 -3.41 -2.46 -6.16
N MET A 255 -2.28 -3.10 -6.48
CA MET A 255 -1.38 -2.57 -7.51
C MET A 255 -2.02 -2.65 -8.90
N GLY A 256 -1.93 -1.55 -9.64
CA GLY A 256 -2.55 -1.42 -10.96
C GLY A 256 -4.08 -1.27 -10.89
N GLU A 257 -4.63 -0.94 -9.73
CA GLU A 257 -6.04 -0.51 -9.61
C GLU A 257 -6.25 0.74 -10.46
N LYS A 258 -7.28 0.76 -11.30
CA LYS A 258 -7.62 1.94 -12.10
C LYS A 258 -8.33 2.97 -11.22
N VAL A 259 -7.75 4.16 -11.08
CA VAL A 259 -8.32 5.27 -10.30
C VAL A 259 -8.83 6.33 -11.28
N PRO A 260 -10.09 6.77 -11.17
CA PRO A 260 -10.62 7.84 -12.02
C PRO A 260 -9.76 9.11 -11.95
N LYS A 261 -9.44 9.72 -13.10
CA LYS A 261 -8.59 10.93 -13.19
C LYS A 261 -9.16 12.09 -12.36
N VAL A 262 -10.49 12.22 -12.32
CA VAL A 262 -11.19 13.23 -11.51
C VAL A 262 -10.84 13.15 -10.02
N TRP A 263 -10.60 11.96 -9.48
CA TRP A 263 -10.21 11.82 -8.07
C TRP A 263 -8.77 12.27 -7.80
N LEU A 264 -7.86 12.05 -8.76
CA LEU A 264 -6.50 12.56 -8.66
C LEU A 264 -6.43 14.08 -8.81
N ASN A 265 -7.28 14.66 -9.64
CA ASN A 265 -7.40 16.11 -9.75
C ASN A 265 -7.89 16.72 -8.43
N MET A 266 -8.90 16.11 -7.80
CA MET A 266 -9.37 16.47 -6.47
C MET A 266 -8.24 16.34 -5.42
N GLU A 267 -7.51 15.22 -5.40
CA GLU A 267 -6.36 15.04 -4.48
C GLU A 267 -5.31 16.14 -4.67
N LYS A 268 -4.93 16.46 -5.91
CA LYS A 268 -3.97 17.54 -6.21
C LYS A 268 -4.45 18.90 -5.72
N LYS A 269 -5.72 19.24 -5.95
CA LYS A 269 -6.33 20.49 -5.44
C LYS A 269 -6.27 20.56 -3.92
N ILE A 270 -6.61 19.47 -3.22
CA ILE A 270 -6.54 19.39 -1.75
C ILE A 270 -5.10 19.52 -1.25
N LEU A 271 -4.15 18.82 -1.87
CA LEU A 271 -2.74 18.86 -1.48
C LEU A 271 -2.10 20.25 -1.68
N ALA A 272 -2.56 21.03 -2.67
CA ALA A 272 -2.08 22.39 -2.89
C ALA A 272 -2.35 23.32 -1.69
N PHE A 273 -3.39 23.06 -0.89
CA PHE A 273 -3.65 23.82 0.32
C PHE A 273 -2.73 23.48 1.50
N ARG A 274 -2.06 22.31 1.46
CA ARG A 274 -1.22 21.83 2.57
C ARG A 274 -0.04 22.75 2.87
N SER A 275 0.42 23.54 1.89
CA SER A 275 1.48 24.54 2.05
C SER A 275 1.05 25.76 2.88
N THR A 276 -0.25 26.05 2.93
CA THR A 276 -0.79 27.26 3.57
C THR A 276 -1.68 26.96 4.77
N ARG A 277 -2.26 25.76 4.86
CA ARG A 277 -3.22 25.37 5.90
C ARG A 277 -2.93 23.95 6.39
N SER A 278 -2.93 23.77 7.72
CA SER A 278 -2.84 22.47 8.37
C SER A 278 -4.17 21.70 8.37
N THR A 279 -5.30 22.41 8.30
CA THR A 279 -6.65 21.85 8.27
C THR A 279 -7.53 22.54 7.24
N LEU A 280 -8.46 21.80 6.64
CA LEU A 280 -9.45 22.32 5.70
C LEU A 280 -10.87 22.10 6.22
N PRO A 281 -11.74 23.13 6.18
CA PRO A 281 -13.15 22.96 6.46
C PRO A 281 -13.81 21.98 5.48
N TRP A 282 -14.77 21.19 5.97
CA TRP A 282 -15.51 20.24 5.13
C TRP A 282 -16.18 20.89 3.90
N ASN A 283 -16.71 22.11 4.05
CA ASN A 283 -17.38 22.82 2.96
C ASN A 283 -16.43 23.08 1.78
N THR A 284 -15.17 23.46 2.05
CA THR A 284 -14.15 23.64 1.01
C THR A 284 -13.87 22.33 0.28
N ILE A 285 -13.77 21.21 1.00
CA ILE A 285 -13.57 19.88 0.39
C ILE A 285 -14.77 19.50 -0.48
N LYS A 286 -15.99 19.80 -0.01
CA LYS A 286 -17.24 19.54 -0.73
C LYS A 286 -17.31 20.34 -2.03
N GLU A 287 -16.95 21.62 -2.01
CA GLU A 287 -16.90 22.49 -3.19
C GLU A 287 -15.92 21.96 -4.25
N ILE A 288 -14.69 21.64 -3.85
CA ILE A 288 -13.68 21.02 -4.72
C ILE A 288 -14.23 19.74 -5.35
N GLY A 289 -14.91 18.91 -4.56
CA GLY A 289 -15.53 17.67 -5.07
C GLY A 289 -16.64 17.96 -6.08
N MET A 290 -17.46 18.99 -5.88
CA MET A 290 -18.60 19.31 -6.75
C MET A 290 -18.19 19.90 -8.11
N GLU A 291 -17.08 20.63 -8.19
CA GLU A 291 -16.54 21.13 -9.47
C GLU A 291 -16.25 19.99 -10.45
N ASP A 292 -15.73 18.87 -9.94
CA ASP A 292 -15.36 17.70 -10.74
C ASP A 292 -16.56 16.75 -10.98
N TRP A 293 -17.79 17.13 -10.59
CA TRP A 293 -19.02 16.32 -10.73
C TRP A 293 -19.77 16.56 -12.05
N TYR A 294 -19.49 17.69 -12.71
CA TYR A 294 -20.18 18.13 -13.94
C TYR A 294 -19.53 17.63 -15.24
N ILE A 295 -18.52 16.75 -15.14
CA ILE A 295 -17.83 16.11 -16.27
C ILE A 295 -18.19 14.63 -16.34
#